data_AF-A0A3D5R5V1-F1
#
_entry.id   AF-A0A3D5R5V1-F1
#
_cell.length_a   1.000
_cell.length_b   1.000
_cell.length_c   1.000
_cell.angle_alpha   90.00
_cell.angle_beta   90.00
_cell.angle_gamma   90.00
#
_symmetry.space_group_name_H-M   'P 1'
#
loop_
_entity.id
_entity.type
_entity.pdbx_description
1 polymer ?
#
loop_
_entity_poly.entity_id
_entity_poly.type
_entity_poly.pdbx_seq_one_letter_code
_entity_poly.pdbx_strand_id
1 'polypeptide(L)'
;AIIMLEDGQIIDKGDRITSGSVNPHDIYKIKGIQALQLYILKEVQKVYKMQGVDINDKHIEVVIRQMLSKVKVKNPGDTELLPGTLVSYDEFNKVNESAEVEGTEPSTGERVLLGITKASLATDSFLSSASFQETTRVLTDAAIKGKTDYLQGLKENVIIGKLIPAGTGLKKYEKVMIRKEIPEAELEKLKEKFKEEEN
;
A
#
# COMPACT_ATOMS: atom_id res chain seq x y z
N ALA A 1 -34.17 -4.58 9.40
CA ALA A 1 -33.99 -3.78 8.17
C ALA A 1 -35.36 -3.52 7.58
N ILE A 2 -35.66 -2.28 7.18
CA ILE A 2 -36.94 -1.89 6.57
C ILE A 2 -36.68 -1.71 5.08
N ILE A 3 -37.56 -2.23 4.22
CA ILE A 3 -37.47 -2.06 2.76
C ILE A 3 -37.83 -0.60 2.43
N MET A 4 -36.97 0.07 1.65
CA MET A 4 -37.09 1.49 1.31
C MET A 4 -37.64 1.71 -0.10
N LEU A 5 -38.01 0.65 -0.82
CA LEU A 5 -38.46 0.71 -2.21
C LEU A 5 -39.97 0.62 -2.31
N GLU A 6 -40.51 1.26 -3.33
CA GLU A 6 -41.90 1.13 -3.75
C GLU A 6 -42.05 0.02 -4.80
N ASP A 7 -43.23 -0.58 -4.85
CA ASP A 7 -43.51 -1.68 -5.78
C ASP A 7 -43.52 -1.16 -7.23
N GLY A 8 -42.76 -1.80 -8.12
CA GLY A 8 -42.55 -1.35 -9.50
C GLY A 8 -41.43 -0.31 -9.70
N GLN A 9 -40.69 0.05 -8.65
CA GLN A 9 -39.53 0.95 -8.76
C GLN A 9 -38.37 0.28 -9.53
N ILE A 10 -37.88 0.96 -10.58
CA ILE A 10 -36.67 0.55 -11.29
C ILE A 10 -35.46 0.94 -10.45
N ILE A 11 -34.56 -0.02 -10.23
CA ILE A 11 -33.33 0.17 -9.46
C ILE A 11 -32.11 -0.24 -10.28
N ASP A 12 -31.00 0.47 -10.07
CA ASP A 12 -29.73 0.15 -10.68
C ASP A 12 -28.90 -0.79 -9.79
N LYS A 13 -27.91 -1.44 -10.40
CA LYS A 13 -27.02 -2.37 -9.71
C LYS A 13 -26.31 -1.67 -8.53
N GLY A 14 -26.68 -2.07 -7.32
CA GLY A 14 -26.10 -1.59 -6.06
C GLY A 14 -26.86 -0.46 -5.39
N ASP A 15 -28.09 -0.20 -5.79
CA ASP A 15 -28.99 0.66 -5.03
C ASP A 15 -29.36 0.05 -3.68
N ARG A 16 -29.60 0.94 -2.71
CA ARG A 16 -29.96 0.53 -1.35
C ARG A 16 -31.42 0.13 -1.32
N ILE A 17 -31.64 -1.16 -1.12
CA ILE A 17 -32.99 -1.74 -1.01
C ILE A 17 -33.52 -1.67 0.43
N THR A 18 -32.61 -1.74 1.41
CA THR A 18 -32.95 -1.81 2.83
C THR A 18 -32.27 -0.74 3.66
N SER A 19 -32.94 -0.32 4.74
CA SER A 19 -32.35 0.50 5.80
C SER A 19 -31.31 -0.29 6.62
N GLY A 20 -30.19 0.36 6.95
CA GLY A 20 -29.13 -0.23 7.77
C GLY A 20 -27.73 0.24 7.38
N SER A 21 -26.71 -0.32 8.05
CA SER A 21 -25.32 -0.18 7.67
C SER A 21 -25.04 -0.95 6.37
N VAL A 22 -24.24 -0.37 5.47
CA VAL A 22 -23.80 -1.11 4.28
C VAL A 22 -22.54 -1.88 4.63
N ASN A 23 -22.46 -3.13 4.18
CA ASN A 23 -21.22 -3.88 4.22
C ASN A 23 -20.28 -3.38 3.10
N PRO A 24 -19.07 -2.89 3.42
CA PRO A 24 -18.10 -2.44 2.42
C PRO A 24 -17.72 -3.54 1.40
N HIS A 25 -17.72 -4.80 1.81
CA HIS A 25 -17.42 -5.91 0.90
C HIS A 25 -18.48 -6.08 -0.19
N ASP A 26 -19.74 -5.74 0.08
CA ASP A 26 -20.80 -5.81 -0.91
C ASP A 26 -20.71 -4.64 -1.89
N ILE A 27 -20.34 -3.45 -1.41
CA ILE A 27 -20.06 -2.29 -2.27
C ILE A 27 -18.95 -2.64 -3.27
N TYR A 28 -17.86 -3.27 -2.79
CA TYR A 28 -16.76 -3.70 -3.64
C TYR A 28 -17.21 -4.65 -4.75
N LYS A 29 -17.98 -5.69 -4.40
CA LYS A 29 -18.44 -6.70 -5.37
C LYS A 29 -19.42 -6.13 -6.41
N ILE A 30 -20.22 -5.14 -6.01
CA ILE A 30 -21.32 -4.65 -6.83
C ILE A 30 -20.89 -3.44 -7.67
N LYS A 31 -20.22 -2.46 -7.05
CA LYS A 31 -19.86 -1.15 -7.63
C LYS A 31 -18.35 -0.95 -7.85
N GLY A 32 -17.51 -1.88 -7.39
CA GLY A 32 -16.07 -1.84 -7.61
C GLY A 32 -15.27 -1.00 -6.60
N ILE A 33 -13.97 -0.85 -6.87
CA ILE A 33 -12.98 -0.22 -5.97
C ILE A 33 -13.30 1.25 -5.71
N GLN A 34 -13.55 2.02 -6.76
CA GLN A 34 -13.73 3.47 -6.64
C GLN A 34 -14.93 3.82 -5.75
N ALA A 35 -16.05 3.12 -5.93
CA ALA A 35 -17.23 3.28 -5.10
C ALA A 35 -16.97 2.90 -3.64
N LEU A 36 -16.19 1.84 -3.39
CA LEU A 36 -15.78 1.45 -2.04
C LEU A 36 -14.91 2.53 -1.39
N GLN A 37 -13.90 3.05 -2.09
CA GLN A 37 -13.00 4.09 -1.57
C GLN A 37 -13.78 5.35 -1.21
N LEU A 38 -14.66 5.80 -2.10
CA LEU A 38 -15.52 6.97 -1.87
C LEU A 38 -16.47 6.75 -0.68
N TYR A 39 -17.02 5.55 -0.53
CA TYR A 39 -17.88 5.20 0.60
C TYR A 39 -17.12 5.32 1.93
N ILE A 40 -15.95 4.70 2.04
CA ILE A 40 -15.14 4.77 3.26
C ILE A 40 -14.74 6.21 3.57
N LEU A 41 -14.28 6.95 2.56
CA LEU A 41 -13.90 8.37 2.72
C LEU A 41 -15.06 9.19 3.27
N LYS A 42 -16.26 9.08 2.67
CA LYS A 42 -17.45 9.83 3.09
C LYS A 42 -17.90 9.48 4.51
N GLU A 43 -17.91 8.20 4.88
CA GLU A 43 -18.34 7.78 6.21
C GLU A 43 -17.36 8.24 7.30
N VAL A 44 -16.04 8.14 7.05
CA VAL A 44 -15.03 8.65 7.99
C VAL A 44 -15.11 10.18 8.11
N GLN A 45 -15.18 10.89 6.99
CA GLN A 45 -15.26 12.35 6.97
C GLN A 45 -16.53 12.88 7.65
N LYS A 46 -17.65 12.16 7.52
CA LYS A 46 -18.91 12.50 8.20
C LYS A 46 -18.75 12.51 9.72
N VAL A 47 -18.04 11.54 10.30
CA VAL A 47 -17.81 11.47 11.74
C VAL A 47 -16.92 12.63 12.21
N TYR A 48 -15.83 12.93 11.50
CA TYR A 48 -14.96 14.05 11.84
C TYR A 48 -15.67 15.40 11.74
N LYS A 49 -16.43 15.62 10.66
CA LYS A 49 -17.27 16.81 10.48
C LYS A 49 -18.31 16.96 11.59
N MET A 50 -18.94 15.87 12.01
CA MET A 50 -19.89 15.87 13.14
C MET A 50 -19.23 16.29 14.47
N GLN A 51 -17.94 16.02 14.64
CA GLN A 51 -17.16 16.44 15.80
C GLN A 51 -16.52 17.84 15.62
N GLY A 52 -16.79 18.53 14.51
CA GLY A 52 -16.23 19.84 14.19
C GLY A 52 -14.75 19.83 13.85
N VAL A 53 -14.18 18.66 13.52
CA VAL A 53 -12.77 18.52 13.15
C VAL A 53 -12.66 18.49 11.63
N ASP A 54 -11.82 19.39 11.08
CA ASP A 54 -11.51 19.40 9.65
C ASP A 54 -10.25 18.59 9.36
N ILE A 55 -10.36 17.62 8.45
CA ILE A 55 -9.27 16.74 8.02
C ILE A 55 -9.28 16.71 6.50
N ASN A 56 -8.11 16.88 5.89
CA ASN A 56 -7.98 16.77 4.44
C ASN A 56 -8.16 15.32 3.98
N ASP A 57 -9.01 15.13 2.97
CA ASP A 57 -9.33 13.83 2.37
C ASP A 57 -8.08 13.01 2.01
N LYS A 58 -6.99 13.67 1.59
CA LYS A 58 -5.71 13.03 1.23
C LYS A 58 -5.18 12.10 2.33
N HIS A 59 -5.34 12.45 3.60
CA HIS A 59 -4.86 11.61 4.71
C HIS A 59 -5.64 10.31 4.80
N ILE A 60 -6.97 10.39 4.64
CA ILE A 60 -7.86 9.24 4.70
C ILE A 60 -7.64 8.37 3.45
N GLU A 61 -7.47 8.96 2.27
CA GLU A 61 -7.16 8.25 1.03
C GLU A 61 -5.88 7.41 1.12
N VAL A 62 -4.82 7.95 1.75
CA VAL A 62 -3.57 7.19 1.96
C VAL A 62 -3.81 5.96 2.83
N VAL A 63 -4.64 6.07 3.87
CA VAL A 63 -5.02 4.93 4.73
C VAL A 63 -5.86 3.92 3.96
N ILE A 64 -6.86 4.38 3.19
CA ILE A 64 -7.70 3.51 2.36
C ILE A 64 -6.85 2.79 1.30
N ARG A 65 -5.86 3.45 0.71
CA ARG A 65 -4.90 2.84 -0.21
C ARG A 65 -4.18 1.68 0.46
N GLN A 66 -3.75 1.86 1.71
CA GLN A 66 -3.08 0.80 2.47
C GLN A 66 -4.02 -0.38 2.77
N MET A 67 -5.30 -0.12 3.03
CA MET A 67 -6.32 -1.18 3.23
C MET A 67 -6.60 -2.00 1.97
N LEU A 68 -6.31 -1.45 0.79
CA LEU A 68 -6.49 -2.08 -0.54
C LEU A 68 -5.15 -2.44 -1.21
N SER A 69 -4.10 -2.64 -0.40
CA SER A 69 -2.73 -2.92 -0.88
C SER A 69 -2.50 -4.36 -1.32
N LYS A 70 -3.44 -5.28 -1.07
CA LYS A 70 -3.30 -6.70 -1.38
C LYS A 70 -4.25 -7.17 -2.47
N VAL A 71 -3.77 -8.09 -3.28
CA VAL A 71 -4.51 -8.78 -4.34
C VAL A 71 -4.60 -10.26 -3.99
N LYS A 72 -5.80 -10.82 -4.08
CA LYS A 72 -6.00 -12.26 -4.04
C LYS A 72 -5.94 -12.81 -5.46
N VAL A 73 -4.97 -13.68 -5.71
CA VAL A 73 -4.81 -14.34 -7.00
C VAL A 73 -5.99 -15.28 -7.23
N LYS A 74 -6.66 -15.14 -8.38
CA LYS A 74 -7.72 -16.04 -8.84
C LYS A 74 -7.13 -17.13 -9.72
N ASN A 75 -6.63 -16.74 -10.89
CA ASN A 75 -5.93 -17.64 -11.80
C ASN A 75 -4.48 -17.15 -11.94
N PRO A 76 -3.49 -18.01 -11.72
CA PRO A 76 -2.09 -17.63 -11.83
C PRO A 76 -1.62 -17.43 -13.28
N GLY A 77 -2.36 -17.93 -14.27
CA GLY A 77 -1.88 -17.97 -15.66
C GLY A 77 -0.60 -18.80 -15.74
N ASP A 78 0.40 -18.28 -16.44
CA ASP A 78 1.75 -18.86 -16.54
C ASP A 78 2.74 -18.26 -15.54
N THR A 79 2.28 -17.41 -14.62
CA THR A 79 3.13 -16.77 -13.62
C THR A 79 3.49 -17.70 -12.46
N GLU A 80 4.52 -17.35 -11.69
CA GLU A 80 4.92 -18.10 -10.48
C GLU A 80 3.95 -17.95 -9.29
N LEU A 81 2.89 -17.16 -9.46
CA LEU A 81 1.93 -16.91 -8.38
C LEU A 81 1.09 -18.14 -8.10
N LEU A 82 0.68 -18.29 -6.85
CA LEU A 82 -0.17 -19.41 -6.43
C LEU A 82 -1.64 -18.98 -6.32
N PRO A 83 -2.61 -19.77 -6.82
CA PRO A 83 -4.02 -19.44 -6.71
C PRO A 83 -4.46 -19.33 -5.25
N GLY A 84 -5.26 -18.31 -4.95
CA GLY A 84 -5.78 -18.05 -3.61
C GLY A 84 -4.82 -17.35 -2.66
N THR A 85 -3.55 -17.15 -3.03
CA THR A 85 -2.58 -16.40 -2.22
C THR A 85 -2.86 -14.89 -2.24
N LEU A 86 -2.46 -14.22 -1.16
CA LEU A 86 -2.51 -12.77 -1.03
C LEU A 86 -1.12 -12.20 -1.29
N VAL A 87 -0.98 -11.47 -2.41
CA VAL A 87 0.25 -10.81 -2.81
C VAL A 87 0.11 -9.29 -2.76
N SER A 88 1.24 -8.57 -2.70
CA SER A 88 1.21 -7.11 -2.80
C SER A 88 0.67 -6.68 -4.16
N TYR A 89 -0.13 -5.61 -4.21
CA TYR A 89 -0.62 -5.06 -5.47
C TYR A 89 0.54 -4.65 -6.39
N ASP A 90 1.61 -4.09 -5.83
CA ASP A 90 2.77 -3.67 -6.61
C ASP A 90 3.56 -4.87 -7.16
N GLU A 91 3.67 -5.95 -6.37
CA GLU A 91 4.30 -7.20 -6.80
C GLU A 91 3.48 -7.89 -7.90
N PHE A 92 2.17 -8.00 -7.70
CA PHE A 92 1.23 -8.57 -8.67
C PHE A 92 1.35 -7.88 -10.04
N ASN A 93 1.39 -6.54 -10.06
CA ASN A 93 1.53 -5.81 -11.32
C ASN A 93 2.90 -6.02 -11.96
N LYS A 94 3.99 -6.07 -11.19
CA LYS A 94 5.33 -6.31 -11.73
C LYS A 94 5.43 -7.69 -12.38
N VAL A 95 4.88 -8.71 -11.73
CA VAL A 95 4.87 -10.08 -12.27
C VAL A 95 4.05 -10.12 -13.56
N ASN A 96 2.88 -9.49 -13.58
CA ASN A 96 2.05 -9.43 -14.79
C ASN A 96 2.68 -8.63 -15.92
N GLU A 97 3.31 -7.49 -15.63
CA GLU A 97 4.03 -6.68 -16.62
C GLU A 97 5.18 -7.50 -17.24
N SER A 98 5.88 -8.28 -16.43
CA SER A 98 6.94 -9.18 -16.92
C SER A 98 6.37 -10.29 -17.81
N ALA A 99 5.26 -10.91 -17.38
CA ALA A 99 4.58 -11.96 -18.16
C ALA A 99 4.09 -11.44 -19.53
N GLU A 100 3.54 -10.23 -19.57
CA GLU A 100 3.11 -9.57 -20.79
C GLU A 100 4.27 -9.29 -21.76
N VAL A 101 5.43 -8.86 -21.24
CA VAL A 101 6.65 -8.66 -22.03
C VAL A 101 7.18 -9.97 -22.61
N GLU A 102 7.07 -11.06 -21.85
CA GLU A 102 7.47 -12.41 -22.29
C GLU A 102 6.43 -13.07 -23.22
N GLY A 103 5.24 -12.47 -23.37
CA GLY A 103 4.14 -13.00 -24.18
C GLY A 103 3.43 -14.22 -23.57
N THR A 104 3.55 -14.40 -22.25
CA THR A 104 2.91 -15.48 -21.49
C THR A 104 1.56 -15.04 -20.91
N GLU A 105 0.73 -15.97 -20.42
CA GLU A 105 -0.59 -15.62 -19.88
C GLU A 105 -0.46 -14.92 -18.51
N PRO A 106 -0.87 -13.65 -18.37
CA PRO A 106 -0.76 -12.92 -17.11
C PRO A 106 -1.73 -13.44 -16.06
N SER A 107 -1.37 -13.28 -14.80
CA SER A 107 -2.23 -13.70 -13.69
C SER A 107 -3.45 -12.77 -13.53
N THR A 108 -4.58 -13.35 -13.11
CA THR A 108 -5.78 -12.60 -12.76
C THR A 108 -6.03 -12.65 -11.27
N GLY A 109 -6.47 -11.53 -10.70
CA GLY A 109 -6.69 -11.41 -9.27
C GLY A 109 -7.63 -10.27 -8.92
N GLU A 110 -8.14 -10.28 -7.70
CA GLU A 110 -9.02 -9.24 -7.18
C GLU A 110 -8.40 -8.57 -5.96
N ARG A 111 -8.44 -7.25 -5.91
CA ARG A 111 -8.03 -6.51 -4.71
C ARG A 111 -8.92 -6.90 -3.53
N VAL A 112 -8.31 -7.09 -2.37
CA VAL A 112 -9.06 -7.43 -1.15
C VAL A 112 -9.00 -6.25 -0.19
N LEU A 113 -10.17 -5.84 0.30
CA LEU A 113 -10.25 -4.89 1.40
C LEU A 113 -9.85 -5.58 2.71
N LEU A 114 -8.74 -5.13 3.30
CA LEU A 114 -8.27 -5.57 4.60
C LEU A 114 -8.46 -4.47 5.64
N GLY A 115 -8.82 -4.85 6.87
CA GLY A 115 -8.76 -3.92 8.00
C GLY A 115 -7.33 -3.47 8.27
N ILE A 116 -7.15 -2.29 8.87
CA ILE A 116 -5.83 -1.65 9.08
C ILE A 116 -4.85 -2.60 9.82
N THR A 117 -5.34 -3.31 10.84
CA THR A 117 -4.53 -4.29 11.59
C THR A 117 -4.06 -5.45 10.71
N LYS A 118 -4.96 -6.03 9.91
CA LYS A 118 -4.62 -7.13 8.98
C LYS A 118 -3.70 -6.64 7.85
N ALA A 119 -3.93 -5.44 7.32
CA ALA A 119 -3.07 -4.85 6.31
C ALA A 119 -1.64 -4.60 6.86
N SER A 120 -1.53 -4.20 8.13
CA SER A 120 -0.24 -3.98 8.81
C SER A 120 0.51 -5.27 9.15
N LEU A 121 -0.20 -6.38 9.38
CA LEU A 121 0.39 -7.70 9.60
C LEU A 121 0.73 -8.44 8.30
N ALA A 122 0.14 -8.02 7.18
CA ALA A 122 0.38 -8.60 5.86
C ALA A 122 1.52 -7.89 5.12
N THR A 123 2.40 -7.15 5.81
CA THR A 123 3.55 -6.51 5.15
C THR A 123 4.58 -7.54 4.72
N ASP A 124 5.37 -7.20 3.70
CA ASP A 124 6.33 -8.15 3.12
C ASP A 124 7.55 -8.34 4.05
N SER A 125 7.89 -7.29 4.81
CA SER A 125 8.89 -7.34 5.87
C SER A 125 8.34 -8.01 7.13
N PHE A 126 9.01 -9.09 7.54
CA PHE A 126 8.66 -9.81 8.75
C PHE A 126 9.15 -9.07 10.00
N LEU A 127 10.22 -8.27 9.91
CA LEU A 127 10.71 -7.46 11.04
C LEU A 127 9.69 -6.39 11.42
N SER A 128 9.10 -5.72 10.42
CA SER A 128 8.07 -4.70 10.62
C SER A 128 6.76 -5.29 11.12
N SER A 129 6.35 -6.46 10.59
CA SER A 129 5.17 -7.17 11.08
C SER A 129 5.34 -7.67 12.51
N ALA A 130 6.49 -8.29 12.83
CA ALA A 130 6.78 -8.85 14.16
C ALA A 130 6.89 -7.76 15.24
N SER A 131 7.29 -6.54 14.87
CA SER A 131 7.34 -5.39 15.78
C SER A 131 5.96 -4.77 16.04
N PHE A 132 4.93 -5.14 15.27
CA PHE A 132 3.57 -4.62 15.46
C PHE A 132 2.78 -5.49 16.43
N GLN A 133 2.49 -6.74 16.05
CA GLN A 133 1.74 -7.72 16.87
C GLN A 133 2.14 -9.16 16.47
N GLU A 134 1.71 -10.15 17.26
CA GLU A 134 1.84 -11.59 16.96
C GLU A 134 3.28 -12.07 16.67
N THR A 135 4.26 -11.51 17.37
CA THR A 135 5.70 -11.72 17.17
C THR A 135 6.09 -13.18 17.00
N THR A 136 5.64 -14.08 17.89
CA THR A 136 5.95 -15.51 17.81
C THR A 136 5.47 -16.13 16.50
N ARG A 137 4.21 -15.87 16.10
CA ARG A 137 3.63 -16.43 14.87
C ARG A 137 4.37 -15.93 13.63
N VAL A 138 4.66 -14.62 13.57
CA VAL A 138 5.33 -13.99 12.43
C VAL A 138 6.75 -14.53 12.26
N LEU A 139 7.53 -14.62 13.34
CA LEU A 139 8.90 -15.11 13.28
C LEU A 139 8.96 -16.61 12.95
N THR A 140 8.05 -17.42 13.49
CA THR A 140 7.97 -18.84 13.14
C THR A 140 7.63 -19.06 11.68
N ASP A 141 6.64 -18.34 11.13
CA ASP A 141 6.29 -18.43 9.71
C ASP A 141 7.44 -17.98 8.80
N ALA A 142 8.12 -16.90 9.17
CA ALA A 142 9.30 -16.41 8.45
C ALA A 142 10.45 -17.42 8.47
N ALA A 143 10.72 -18.07 9.62
CA ALA A 143 11.75 -19.09 9.75
C ALA A 143 11.43 -20.36 8.95
N ILE A 144 10.19 -20.84 8.98
CA ILE A 144 9.75 -22.02 8.21
C ILE A 144 9.88 -21.76 6.70
N LYS A 145 9.53 -20.55 6.24
CA LYS A 145 9.60 -20.16 4.83
C LYS A 145 10.97 -19.69 4.38
N GLY A 146 11.94 -19.55 5.29
CA GLY A 146 13.26 -18.98 4.98
C GLY A 146 13.19 -17.55 4.43
N LYS A 147 12.25 -16.73 4.91
CA LYS A 147 12.06 -15.36 4.40
C LYS A 147 13.28 -14.49 4.66
N THR A 148 13.62 -13.66 3.69
CA THR A 148 14.66 -12.62 3.79
C THR A 148 14.02 -11.24 3.83
N ASP A 149 14.48 -10.38 4.74
CA ASP A 149 14.01 -8.99 4.84
C ASP A 149 14.97 -8.06 4.10
N TYR A 150 14.44 -7.31 3.13
CA TYR A 150 15.23 -6.41 2.28
C TYR A 150 15.36 -4.98 2.84
N LEU A 151 14.84 -4.70 4.05
CA LEU A 151 14.98 -3.41 4.74
C LEU A 151 14.52 -2.22 3.88
N GLN A 152 13.43 -2.36 3.13
CA GLN A 152 12.90 -1.29 2.28
C GLN A 152 11.96 -0.34 3.04
N GLY A 153 11.53 -0.73 4.24
CA GLY A 153 10.58 0.00 5.06
C GLY A 153 11.24 0.91 6.10
N LEU A 154 10.42 1.76 6.73
CA LEU A 154 10.89 2.66 7.78
C LEU A 154 11.23 1.90 9.06
N LYS A 155 10.37 0.96 9.49
CA LYS A 155 10.50 0.29 10.79
C LYS A 155 11.72 -0.64 10.84
N GLU A 156 11.98 -1.42 9.80
CA GLU A 156 13.14 -2.31 9.80
C GLU A 156 14.46 -1.54 9.93
N ASN A 157 14.59 -0.44 9.20
CA ASN A 157 15.79 0.40 9.27
C ASN A 157 15.99 1.01 10.65
N VAL A 158 14.91 1.46 11.31
CA VAL A 158 14.98 1.95 12.70
C VAL A 158 15.42 0.83 13.65
N ILE A 159 14.86 -0.37 13.53
CA ILE A 159 15.19 -1.52 14.39
C ILE A 159 16.67 -1.90 14.27
N ILE A 160 17.22 -1.88 13.06
CA ILE A 160 18.62 -2.23 12.78
C ILE A 160 19.58 -1.05 13.03
N GLY A 161 19.08 0.18 13.20
CA GLY A 161 19.89 1.39 13.41
C GLY A 161 20.49 1.97 12.12
N LYS A 162 19.88 1.70 10.96
CA LYS A 162 20.23 2.32 9.67
C LYS A 162 19.40 3.58 9.42
N LEU A 163 19.85 4.44 8.51
CA LEU A 163 19.07 5.58 8.03
C LEU A 163 17.76 5.09 7.39
N ILE A 164 16.65 5.74 7.74
CA ILE A 164 15.35 5.41 7.16
C ILE A 164 15.29 5.86 5.69
N PRO A 165 14.57 5.14 4.82
CA PRO A 165 14.39 5.51 3.41
C PRO A 165 13.34 6.62 3.25
N ALA A 166 13.44 7.70 4.03
CA ALA A 166 12.58 8.87 3.97
C ALA A 166 13.36 10.13 4.40
N GLY A 167 12.88 11.30 3.98
CA GLY A 167 13.57 12.57 4.25
C GLY A 167 14.99 12.53 3.69
N THR A 168 15.98 12.93 4.50
CA THR A 168 17.41 12.96 4.15
C THR A 168 18.02 11.59 3.87
N GLY A 169 17.38 10.49 4.27
CA GLY A 169 17.87 9.14 4.00
C GLY A 169 17.50 8.59 2.61
N LEU A 170 16.80 9.36 1.76
CA LEU A 170 16.59 8.97 0.36
C LEU A 170 17.85 9.23 -0.46
N LYS A 171 18.21 8.30 -1.35
CA LYS A 171 19.37 8.42 -2.28
C LYS A 171 19.41 9.74 -3.06
N LYS A 172 18.24 10.30 -3.39
CA LYS A 172 18.13 11.61 -4.06
C LYS A 172 18.71 12.77 -3.25
N TYR A 173 18.82 12.64 -1.93
CA TYR A 173 19.45 13.62 -1.03
C TYR A 173 20.86 13.24 -0.62
N GLU A 174 21.37 12.03 -0.94
CA GLU A 174 22.79 11.68 -0.70
C GLU A 174 23.73 12.63 -1.44
N LYS A 175 23.33 13.11 -2.62
CA LYS A 175 24.12 14.03 -3.46
C LYS A 175 23.73 15.51 -3.30
N VAL A 176 22.80 15.84 -2.40
CA VAL A 176 22.37 17.23 -2.20
C VAL A 176 23.34 17.91 -1.23
N MET A 177 24.33 18.60 -1.77
CA MET A 177 25.18 19.49 -0.98
C MET A 177 24.33 20.63 -0.42
N ILE A 178 24.13 20.63 0.90
CA ILE A 178 23.66 21.82 1.60
C ILE A 178 24.79 22.83 1.52
N ARG A 179 24.64 23.88 0.70
CA ARG A 179 25.51 25.06 0.75
C ARG A 179 25.40 25.65 2.16
N LYS A 180 26.29 25.25 3.06
CA LYS A 180 26.85 26.24 4.00
C LYS A 180 27.56 27.25 3.13
N GLU A 181 27.55 28.52 3.50
CA GLU A 181 28.30 29.57 2.79
C GLU A 181 29.78 29.20 2.80
N ILE A 182 30.19 28.44 1.81
CA ILE A 182 31.56 28.01 1.59
C ILE A 182 32.17 29.11 0.71
N PRO A 183 33.29 29.72 1.11
CA PRO A 183 33.99 30.70 0.29
C PRO A 183 34.26 30.15 -1.12
N GLU A 184 34.05 30.95 -2.17
CA GLU A 184 34.13 30.52 -3.58
C GLU A 184 35.41 29.74 -3.93
N ALA A 185 36.53 30.06 -3.27
CA ALA A 185 37.82 29.41 -3.45
C ALA A 185 37.85 27.92 -3.09
N GLU A 186 36.96 27.46 -2.21
CA GLU A 186 36.88 26.03 -1.82
C GLU A 186 35.92 25.26 -2.74
N LEU A 187 34.98 25.97 -3.38
CA LEU A 187 34.03 25.42 -4.34
C LEU A 187 34.72 25.02 -5.67
N GLU A 188 35.73 25.79 -6.10
CA GLU A 188 36.54 25.47 -7.28
C GLU A 188 37.37 24.21 -7.07
N LYS A 189 38.05 24.09 -5.93
CA LYS A 189 38.85 22.90 -5.60
C LYS A 189 38.01 21.63 -5.52
N LEU A 190 36.76 21.74 -5.06
CA LEU A 190 35.85 20.60 -4.97
C LEU A 190 35.34 20.18 -6.35
N LYS A 191 35.05 21.13 -7.24
CA LYS A 191 34.64 20.86 -8.63
C LYS A 191 35.74 20.19 -9.45
N GLU A 192 37.01 20.52 -9.19
CA GLU A 192 38.15 19.86 -9.85
C GLU A 192 38.30 18.41 -9.41
N LYS A 193 38.18 18.12 -8.10
CA LYS A 193 38.21 16.75 -7.59
C LYS A 193 37.12 15.85 -8.16
N PHE A 194 35.90 16.37 -8.32
CA PHE A 194 34.80 15.56 -8.86
C PHE A 194 34.91 15.29 -10.36
N LYS A 195 35.62 16.13 -11.12
CA LYS A 195 35.93 15.84 -12.53
C LYS A 195 36.95 14.71 -12.70
N GLU A 196 37.79 14.48 -11.71
CA GLU A 196 38.74 13.36 -11.71
C GLU A 196 38.10 12.03 -11.32
N GLU A 197 37.01 12.04 -10.55
CA GLU A 197 36.28 10.82 -10.14
C GLU A 197 35.23 10.33 -11.16
N GLU A 198 34.86 11.14 -12.16
CA GLU A 198 33.92 10.76 -13.24
C GLU A 198 34.61 10.18 -14.50
N ASN A 199 35.95 10.06 -14.52
CA ASN A 199 36.71 9.41 -15.61
C ASN A 199 37.15 7.99 -15.24
#